data_AF-A0AAA9TIT6-F1
#
_entry.id   AF-A0AAA9TIT6-F1
#
_cell.length_a   1.000
_cell.length_b   1.000
_cell.length_c   1.000
_cell.angle_alpha   90.00
_cell.angle_beta   90.00
_cell.angle_gamma   90.00
#
_symmetry.space_group_name_H-M   'P 1'
#
loop_
_entity.id
_entity.type
_entity.pdbx_description
1 polymer ?
#
loop_
_entity_poly.entity_id
_entity_poly.type
_entity_poly.pdbx_seq_one_letter_code
_entity_poly.pdbx_strand_id
1 'polypeptide(L)' 'MRNTGLEEAQAGIKIAGRNINNLRYADDTTLMAESEEELKSLLMKVKEESEKVGLHLNIQKTKIMASGPIT' A
#
# COMPACT_ATOMS: atom_id res chain seq x y z
N MET A 1 13.27 6.19 -12.78
CA MET A 1 12.11 5.72 -12.00
C MET A 1 11.97 6.67 -10.84
N ARG A 2 10.82 7.32 -10.66
CA ARG A 2 10.60 8.21 -9.52
C ARG A 2 10.37 7.33 -8.30
N ASN A 3 11.10 7.57 -7.21
CA ASN A 3 10.90 6.90 -5.92
C ASN A 3 9.41 6.95 -5.59
N THR A 4 8.74 5.80 -5.58
CA THR A 4 7.46 5.72 -4.88
C THR A 4 7.84 5.91 -3.41
N GLY A 5 7.24 6.85 -2.68
CA GLY A 5 7.56 7.13 -1.26
C GLY A 5 7.34 5.95 -0.29
N LEU A 6 7.19 4.75 -0.83
CA LEU A 6 7.03 3.45 -0.20
C LEU A 6 8.35 2.66 -0.15
N GLU A 7 9.37 2.96 -0.95
CA GLU A 7 10.65 2.22 -0.92
C GLU A 7 11.39 2.34 0.44
N GLU A 8 11.14 3.43 1.18
CA GLU A 8 11.65 3.66 2.53
C GLU A 8 10.74 3.10 3.64
N ALA A 9 9.55 2.60 3.29
CA ALA A 9 8.62 2.06 4.28
C ALA A 9 9.10 0.69 4.78
N GLN A 10 9.31 0.58 6.09
CA GLN A 10 9.56 -0.70 6.77
C GLN A 10 8.33 -1.65 6.71
N ALA A 11 7.14 -1.09 6.50
CA ALA A 11 5.88 -1.81 6.38
C ALA A 11 5.77 -2.55 5.05
N GLY A 12 5.30 -3.80 5.08
CA GLY A 12 5.13 -4.66 3.92
C GLY A 12 5.34 -6.14 4.27
N ILE A 13 5.25 -7.03 3.28
CA ILE A 13 5.47 -8.47 3.48
C ILE A 13 6.91 -8.82 3.15
N LYS A 14 7.58 -9.54 4.05
CA LYS A 14 8.94 -10.04 3.80
C LYS A 14 8.93 -11.27 2.90
N ILE A 15 9.51 -11.15 1.71
CA ILE A 15 9.70 -12.24 0.75
C ILE A 15 11.19 -12.33 0.43
N ALA A 16 11.82 -13.49 0.71
CA ALA A 16 13.25 -13.73 0.48
C ALA A 16 14.17 -12.60 1.04
N GLY A 17 13.84 -12.09 2.23
CA GLY A 17 14.59 -11.02 2.89
C GLY A 17 14.37 -9.61 2.33
N ARG A 18 13.44 -9.45 1.37
CA ARG A 18 13.05 -8.15 0.79
C ARG A 18 11.64 -7.78 1.25
N ASN A 19 11.43 -6.49 1.51
CA ASN A 19 10.10 -5.99 1.82
C ASN A 19 9.31 -5.71 0.54
N ILE A 20 8.11 -6.28 0.42
CA ILE A 20 7.20 -6.07 -0.69
C ILE A 20 5.92 -5.41 -0.15
N ASN A 21 5.73 -4.14 -0.49
CA ASN A 21 4.62 -3.33 0.03
C ASN A 21 3.54 -3.01 -1.01
N ASN A 22 3.85 -3.11 -2.31
CA ASN A 22 2.90 -2.83 -3.37
C ASN A 22 3.06 -3.75 -4.58
N LEU A 23 1.94 -3.98 -5.26
CA LEU A 23 1.85 -4.51 -6.62
C LEU A 23 1.04 -3.51 -7.44
N ARG A 24 1.55 -3.11 -8.60
CA ARG A 24 0.89 -2.14 -9.48
C ARG A 24 0.64 -2.71 -10.87
N TYR A 25 -0.53 -2.46 -11.42
CA TYR A 25 -0.87 -2.76 -12.80
C TYR A 25 -1.83 -1.70 -13.33
N ALA A 26 -1.45 -0.99 -14.41
CA ALA A 26 -2.18 0.17 -14.89
C ALA A 26 -2.45 1.20 -13.76
N ASP A 27 -3.71 1.54 -13.50
CA ASP A 27 -4.18 2.41 -12.42
C ASP A 27 -4.48 1.67 -11.11
N ASP A 28 -4.50 0.33 -11.13
CA ASP A 28 -4.74 -0.48 -9.94
C ASP A 28 -3.46 -0.67 -9.11
N THR A 29 -3.58 -0.45 -7.80
CA THR A 29 -2.51 -0.69 -6.83
C THR A 29 -3.04 -1.55 -5.68
N THR A 30 -2.35 -2.65 -5.40
CA THR A 30 -2.58 -3.47 -4.21
C THR A 30 -1.47 -3.20 -3.20
N LEU A 31 -1.84 -2.81 -1.98
CA LEU A 31 -0.91 -2.67 -0.86
C LEU A 31 -0.93 -3.93 -0.01
N MET A 32 0.23 -4.31 0.52
CA MET A 32 0.43 -5.51 1.33
C MET A 32 1.23 -5.14 2.56
N ALA A 33 0.85 -5.71 3.72
CA ALA A 33 1.54 -5.52 4.99
C ALA A 33 1.26 -6.71 5.92
N GLU A 34 2.06 -6.87 6.98
CA GLU A 34 1.89 -7.94 7.96
C GLU A 34 0.81 -7.62 9.00
N SER A 35 0.43 -6.34 9.16
CA SER A 35 -0.62 -5.89 10.10
C SER A 35 -1.55 -4.82 9.52
N GLU A 36 -2.71 -4.62 10.15
CA GLU A 36 -3.65 -3.57 9.77
C GLU A 36 -3.06 -2.17 10.01
N GLU A 37 -2.30 -1.99 11.09
CA GLU A 37 -1.62 -0.73 11.42
C GLU A 37 -0.60 -0.35 10.34
N GLU A 38 0.20 -1.31 9.90
CA GLU A 38 1.15 -1.11 8.80
C GLU A 38 0.42 -0.81 7.49
N LEU A 39 -0.66 -1.54 7.18
CA LEU A 39 -1.47 -1.30 5.99
C LEU A 39 -2.09 0.10 6.00
N LYS A 40 -2.60 0.56 7.15
CA LYS A 40 -3.11 1.92 7.34
C LYS A 40 -2.01 2.96 7.09
N SER A 41 -0.81 2.74 7.61
CA SER A 41 0.34 3.63 7.37
C SER A 41 0.67 3.74 5.88
N LEU A 42 0.74 2.61 5.17
CA LEU A 42 0.98 2.58 3.72
C LEU A 42 -0.13 3.31 2.95
N LEU A 43 -1.40 3.06 3.29
CA LEU A 43 -2.55 3.70 2.66
C LEU A 43 -2.51 5.23 2.82
N MET A 44 -2.18 5.72 4.02
CA MET A 44 -2.07 7.16 4.30
C MET A 44 -0.96 7.81 3.47
N LYS A 45 0.20 7.16 3.35
CA LYS A 45 1.28 7.65 2.48
C LYS A 45 0.88 7.70 1.01
N VAL A 46 0.25 6.64 0.50
CA VAL A 46 -0.21 6.62 -0.90
C VAL A 46 -1.23 7.71 -1.16
N LYS A 47 -2.16 7.94 -0.23
CA LYS A 47 -3.13 9.04 -0.33
C LYS A 47 -2.42 10.39 -0.41
N GLU A 48 -1.49 10.67 0.51
CA GLU A 48 -0.75 11.94 0.54
C GLU A 48 0.05 12.19 -0.75
N GLU A 49 0.81 11.20 -1.21
CA GLU A 49 1.61 11.31 -2.43
C GLU A 49 0.75 11.41 -3.70
N SER A 50 -0.41 10.73 -3.72
CA SER A 50 -1.36 10.84 -4.83
C SER A 50 -1.95 12.24 -4.92
N GLU A 51 -2.33 12.84 -3.78
CA GLU A 51 -2.90 14.18 -3.73
C GLU A 51 -1.91 15.24 -4.24
N LYS A 52 -0.61 15.08 -3.95
CA LYS A 52 0.47 15.97 -4.46
C LYS A 52 0.54 16.02 -5.98
N VAL A 53 0.12 14.96 -6.67
CA VAL A 53 0.09 14.88 -8.14
C VAL A 53 -1.33 15.02 -8.72
N GLY A 54 -2.30 15.43 -7.90
CA GLY A 54 -3.70 15.65 -8.30
C GLY A 54 -4.53 14.38 -8.48
N LEU A 55 -4.05 13.24 -7.98
CA LEU A 55 -4.75 11.96 -8.01
C LEU A 55 -5.47 11.70 -6.69
N HIS A 56 -6.54 10.91 -6.75
CA HIS A 56 -7.36 10.57 -5.58
C HIS A 56 -7.65 9.07 -5.55
N LEU A 57 -7.69 8.50 -4.35
CA LEU A 57 -8.07 7.10 -4.16
C LEU A 57 -9.59 6.94 -4.25
N ASN A 58 -10.05 5.93 -4.99
CA ASN A 58 -11.47 5.61 -5.08
C ASN A 58 -11.90 4.73 -3.90
N ILE A 59 -12.40 5.36 -2.83
CA ILE A 59 -12.81 4.68 -1.59
C ILE A 59 -13.85 3.56 -1.83
N GLN A 60 -14.76 3.73 -2.79
CA GLN A 60 -15.79 2.73 -3.08
C GLN A 60 -15.19 1.44 -3.66
N LYS A 61 -14.14 1.60 -4.48
CA LYS A 61 -13.41 0.49 -5.12
C LYS A 61 -12.34 -0.12 -4.21
N THR A 62 -11.73 0.65 -3.32
CA THR A 62 -10.71 0.15 -2.38
C THR A 62 -11.33 -0.83 -1.40
N LYS A 63 -10.70 -2.00 -1.23
CA LYS A 63 -11.11 -3.05 -0.27
C LYS A 63 -9.93 -3.48 0.59
N ILE A 64 -10.18 -3.72 1.87
CA ILE A 64 -9.25 -4.38 2.77
C ILE A 64 -9.54 -5.88 2.74
N MET A 65 -8.49 -6.68 2.58
CA MET A 65 -8.58 -8.14 2.53
C MET A 65 -7.56 -8.71 3.53
N ALA A 66 -7.92 -9.81 4.17
CA ALA A 66 -7.03 -10.56 5.04
C ALA A 66 -7.04 -12.03 4.61
N SER A 67 -5.89 -12.69 4.68
CA SER A 67 -5.77 -14.13 4.39
C SER A 67 -6.24 -15.02 5.54
N GLY A 68 -6.63 -14.43 6.67
CA GLY A 68 -7.14 -15.12 7.87
C GLY A 68 -8.30 -14.37 8.51
N PRO A 69 -8.86 -14.88 9.63
CA PRO A 69 -9.95 -14.23 10.33
C PRO A 69 -9.58 -12.80 10.72
N ILE A 70 -10.44 -11.85 10.36
CA ILE A 70 -10.38 -10.47 10.86
C ILE A 70 -11.08 -10.51 12.22
N THR A 71 -10.31 -10.66 13.30
CA THR A 71 -10.82 -10.62 14.69
C THR A 71 -10.99 -9.20 15.17
#